data_AF-A0A7J9RAV4-F1
#
_entry.id   AF-A0A7J9RAV4-F1
#
_cell.length_a   1.000
_cell.length_b   1.000
_cell.length_c   1.000
_cell.angle_alpha   90.00
_cell.angle_beta   90.00
_cell.angle_gamma   90.00
#
_symmetry.space_group_name_H-M   'P 1'
#
loop_
_entity.id
_entity.type
_entity.pdbx_description
1 polymer ?
#
loop_
_entity_poly.entity_id
_entity_poly.type
_entity_poly.pdbx_seq_one_letter_code
_entity_poly.pdbx_strand_id
1 'polypeptide(L)'
;MDIEKVEKVHSIGYRLKDAKFTVNQDFKFNVEGVKAEGTQGEVNNVPQWVGKVLAENNLGTLDSPDMITELKQALSKEKMVGEYQISTLDPHFYIKLKESMKELDRDDYDRVESMMLELFRMRRGKLVKLADSIKLTSDLYNKITVEENIFYKTIYDNSKEFENKIRGDVDE
;
A
#
# COMPACT_ATOMS: atom_id res chain seq x y z
N MET A 1 -12.80 -10.40 -8.87
CA MET A 1 -12.05 -10.03 -7.65
C MET A 1 -12.28 -8.56 -7.36
N ASP A 2 -12.75 -8.19 -6.17
CA ASP A 2 -13.06 -6.79 -5.81
C ASP A 2 -11.82 -5.94 -5.41
N ILE A 3 -10.63 -6.22 -5.99
CA ILE A 3 -9.38 -5.53 -5.64
C ILE A 3 -9.49 -4.02 -5.88
N GLU A 4 -10.06 -3.60 -7.01
CA GLU A 4 -10.17 -2.17 -7.36
C GLU A 4 -10.98 -1.37 -6.33
N LYS A 5 -12.08 -1.93 -5.83
CA LYS A 5 -12.92 -1.27 -4.81
C LYS A 5 -12.15 -1.12 -3.50
N VAL A 6 -11.44 -2.16 -3.09
CA VAL A 6 -10.65 -2.15 -1.84
C VAL A 6 -9.49 -1.18 -1.95
N GLU A 7 -8.77 -1.17 -3.08
CA GLU A 7 -7.70 -0.20 -3.35
C GLU A 7 -8.22 1.24 -3.29
N LYS A 8 -9.38 1.53 -3.91
CA LYS A 8 -10.01 2.87 -3.84
C LYS A 8 -10.34 3.28 -2.41
N VAL A 9 -10.96 2.41 -1.62
CA VAL A 9 -11.32 2.73 -0.22
C VAL A 9 -10.06 2.98 0.61
N HIS A 10 -9.05 2.14 0.51
CA HIS A 10 -7.82 2.31 1.29
C HIS A 10 -6.96 3.48 0.82
N SER A 11 -6.94 3.81 -0.47
CA SER A 11 -6.24 5.01 -0.97
C SER A 11 -6.90 6.30 -0.51
N ILE A 12 -8.24 6.37 -0.49
CA ILE A 12 -8.97 7.48 0.13
C ILE A 12 -8.62 7.58 1.62
N GLY A 13 -8.69 6.45 2.34
CA GLY A 13 -8.33 6.41 3.76
C GLY A 13 -6.90 6.86 4.03
N TYR A 14 -5.94 6.48 3.17
CA TYR A 14 -4.55 6.91 3.27
C TYR A 14 -4.40 8.43 3.12
N ARG A 15 -5.05 9.03 2.12
CA ARG A 15 -5.01 10.48 1.86
C ARG A 15 -5.65 11.34 2.96
N LEU A 16 -6.59 10.76 3.70
CA LEU A 16 -7.26 11.42 4.83
C LEU A 16 -6.46 11.34 6.14
N LYS A 17 -5.41 10.49 6.21
CA LYS A 17 -4.55 10.44 7.40
C LYS A 17 -3.76 11.73 7.52
N ASP A 18 -3.52 12.12 8.77
CA ASP A 18 -2.65 13.25 9.06
C ASP A 18 -1.19 12.89 8.74
N ALA A 19 -0.48 13.86 8.20
CA ALA A 19 0.96 13.86 8.01
C ALA A 19 1.52 15.19 8.52
N LYS A 20 2.78 15.18 8.94
CA LYS A 20 3.46 16.39 9.37
C LYS A 20 3.74 17.25 8.15
N PHE A 21 3.41 18.53 8.24
CA PHE A 21 3.70 19.51 7.22
C PHE A 21 4.51 20.65 7.84
N THR A 22 5.68 20.91 7.27
CA THR A 22 6.54 22.01 7.69
C THR A 22 6.24 23.21 6.80
N VAL A 23 5.79 24.30 7.40
CA VAL A 23 5.44 25.53 6.70
C VAL A 23 6.72 26.27 6.32
N ASN A 24 6.91 26.55 5.04
CA ASN A 24 8.08 27.29 4.54
C ASN A 24 7.78 28.77 4.29
N GLN A 25 6.50 29.11 4.09
CA GLN A 25 6.04 30.48 3.87
C GLN A 25 4.72 30.69 4.59
N ASP A 26 4.57 31.86 5.22
CA ASP A 26 3.33 32.26 5.87
C ASP A 26 2.16 32.16 4.89
N PHE A 27 1.07 31.54 5.31
CA PHE A 27 -0.14 31.47 4.51
C PHE A 27 -1.39 31.67 5.36
N LYS A 28 -2.41 32.24 4.73
CA LYS A 28 -3.73 32.42 5.31
C LYS A 28 -4.80 32.38 4.23
N PHE A 29 -5.61 31.35 4.27
CA PHE A 29 -6.70 31.12 3.32
C PHE A 29 -8.02 30.99 4.06
N ASN A 30 -9.09 31.45 3.42
CA ASN A 30 -10.46 31.24 3.86
C ASN A 30 -11.27 30.79 2.64
N VAL A 31 -11.63 29.51 2.60
CA VAL A 31 -12.42 28.93 1.50
C VAL A 31 -13.72 28.40 2.10
N GLU A 32 -14.86 29.01 1.74
CA GLU A 32 -16.20 28.56 2.16
C GLU A 32 -16.32 28.32 3.69
N GLY A 33 -15.69 29.18 4.50
CA GLY A 33 -15.71 29.09 5.97
C GLY A 33 -14.61 28.20 6.58
N VAL A 34 -13.82 27.50 5.75
CA VAL A 34 -12.63 26.77 6.20
C VAL A 34 -11.44 27.74 6.22
N LYS A 35 -11.01 28.10 7.43
CA LYS A 35 -9.80 28.91 7.65
C LYS A 35 -8.60 27.98 7.80
N ALA A 36 -7.59 28.18 6.95
CA ALA A 36 -6.29 27.52 7.07
C ALA A 36 -5.22 28.61 7.18
N GLU A 37 -4.44 28.56 8.25
CA GLU A 37 -3.31 29.47 8.46
C GLU A 37 -2.09 28.67 8.92
N GLY A 38 -0.92 29.17 8.58
CA GLY A 38 0.35 28.59 9.01
C GLY A 38 1.43 29.65 9.00
N THR A 39 2.26 29.66 10.04
CA THR A 39 3.41 30.54 10.18
C THR A 39 4.68 29.80 9.75
N GLN A 40 5.59 30.49 9.08
CA GLN A 40 6.87 29.96 8.64
C GLN A 40 7.63 29.30 9.80
N GLY A 41 8.10 28.07 9.57
CA GLY A 41 8.80 27.25 10.55
C GLY A 41 7.89 26.41 11.45
N GLU A 42 6.57 26.59 11.39
CA GLU A 42 5.64 25.73 12.12
C GLU A 42 5.56 24.33 11.50
N VAL A 43 5.40 23.32 12.35
CA VAL A 43 5.09 21.96 11.95
C VAL A 43 3.66 21.64 12.39
N ASN A 44 2.78 21.50 11.42
CA ASN A 44 1.36 21.22 11.65
C ASN A 44 1.01 19.81 11.17
N ASN A 45 0.08 19.15 11.86
CA ASN A 45 -0.51 17.92 11.37
C ASN A 45 -1.68 18.29 10.44
N VAL A 46 -1.59 17.90 9.18
CA VAL A 46 -2.63 18.14 8.19
C VAL A 46 -2.95 16.85 7.45
N PRO A 47 -4.18 16.65 6.96
CA PRO A 47 -4.47 15.52 6.09
C PRO A 47 -3.53 15.52 4.89
N GLN A 48 -3.02 14.35 4.48
CA GLN A 48 -2.05 14.25 3.39
C GLN A 48 -2.48 14.96 2.11
N TRP A 49 -3.77 14.87 1.74
CA TRP A 49 -4.27 15.58 0.56
C TRP A 49 -4.15 17.10 0.68
N VAL A 50 -4.36 17.67 1.87
CA VAL A 50 -4.18 19.11 2.12
C VAL A 50 -2.70 19.45 2.05
N GLY A 51 -1.87 18.68 2.75
CA GLY A 51 -0.42 18.88 2.75
C GLY A 51 0.19 18.83 1.36
N LYS A 52 -0.31 17.93 0.48
CA LYS A 52 0.12 17.81 -0.91
C LYS A 52 -0.22 19.05 -1.73
N VAL A 53 -1.46 19.55 -1.63
CA VAL A 53 -1.86 20.80 -2.30
C VAL A 53 -1.02 21.98 -1.82
N LEU A 54 -0.74 22.08 -0.51
CA LEU A 54 0.10 23.15 0.03
C LEU A 54 1.56 23.03 -0.46
N ALA A 55 2.11 21.81 -0.53
CA ALA A 55 3.46 21.55 -1.03
C ALA A 55 3.61 21.86 -2.52
N GLU A 56 2.63 21.47 -3.35
CA GLU A 56 2.59 21.77 -4.80
C GLU A 56 2.58 23.28 -5.08
N ASN A 57 2.05 24.08 -4.14
CA ASN A 57 2.05 25.54 -4.20
C ASN A 57 3.26 26.19 -3.51
N ASN A 58 4.31 25.41 -3.17
CA ASN A 58 5.54 25.86 -2.52
C ASN A 58 5.35 26.49 -1.12
N LEU A 59 4.27 26.17 -0.42
CA LEU A 59 3.96 26.73 0.92
C LEU A 59 4.66 25.98 2.06
N GLY A 60 5.28 24.83 1.76
CA GLY A 60 5.91 24.00 2.76
C GLY A 60 6.30 22.63 2.21
N THR A 61 6.71 21.74 3.09
CA THR A 61 7.07 20.35 2.78
C THR A 61 6.21 19.39 3.57
N LEU A 62 5.64 18.40 2.88
CA LEU A 62 4.92 17.29 3.49
C LEU A 62 5.92 16.19 3.85
N ASP A 63 5.89 15.76 5.11
CA ASP A 63 6.65 14.60 5.57
C ASP A 63 5.98 13.33 5.02
N SER A 64 6.60 12.73 4.01
CA SER A 64 6.14 11.51 3.37
C SER A 64 7.18 10.40 3.53
N PRO A 65 6.78 9.14 3.79
CA PRO A 65 7.70 8.02 3.84
C PRO A 65 8.50 7.87 2.53
N ASP A 66 9.79 7.55 2.65
CA ASP A 66 10.64 7.19 1.50
C ASP A 66 10.31 5.77 1.02
N MET A 67 9.26 5.68 0.20
CA MET A 67 8.77 4.41 -0.33
C MET A 67 9.76 3.71 -1.26
N ILE A 68 10.70 4.43 -1.87
CA ILE A 68 11.73 3.83 -2.72
C ILE A 68 12.70 3.05 -1.84
N THR A 69 13.13 3.61 -0.72
CA THR A 69 13.95 2.92 0.26
C THR A 69 13.20 1.75 0.89
N GLU A 70 11.92 1.92 1.24
CA GLU A 70 11.09 0.82 1.74
C GLU A 70 10.98 -0.34 0.73
N LEU A 71 10.81 -0.03 -0.56
CA LEU A 71 10.76 -1.04 -1.63
C LEU A 71 12.08 -1.81 -1.76
N LYS A 72 13.22 -1.12 -1.69
CA LYS A 72 14.54 -1.78 -1.69
C LYS A 72 14.70 -2.73 -0.51
N GLN A 73 14.26 -2.29 0.67
CA GLN A 73 14.31 -3.11 1.89
C GLN A 73 13.34 -4.31 1.80
N ALA A 74 12.12 -4.10 1.31
CA ALA A 74 11.14 -5.17 1.11
C ALA A 74 11.66 -6.24 0.14
N LEU A 75 12.22 -5.83 -1.01
CA LEU A 75 12.87 -6.73 -1.96
C LEU A 75 14.00 -7.52 -1.34
N SER A 76 14.88 -6.85 -0.59
CA SER A 76 16.02 -7.52 0.05
C SER A 76 15.55 -8.55 1.09
N LYS A 77 14.57 -8.20 1.91
CA LYS A 77 13.96 -9.12 2.89
C LYS A 77 13.29 -10.30 2.19
N GLU A 78 12.51 -10.05 1.14
CA GLU A 78 11.80 -11.11 0.41
C GLU A 78 12.75 -12.11 -0.24
N LYS A 79 13.92 -11.65 -0.73
CA LYS A 79 15.01 -12.49 -1.26
C LYS A 79 15.69 -13.36 -0.20
N MET A 80 15.75 -12.89 1.04
CA MET A 80 16.37 -13.64 2.15
C MET A 80 15.43 -14.65 2.77
N VAL A 81 14.11 -14.46 2.63
CA VAL A 81 13.10 -15.34 3.21
C VAL A 81 12.85 -16.55 2.29
N GLY A 82 12.79 -17.74 2.88
CA GLY A 82 12.62 -19.00 2.15
C GLY A 82 11.33 -19.09 1.33
N GLU A 83 11.24 -20.13 0.50
CA GLU A 83 10.16 -20.32 -0.47
C GLU A 83 8.75 -20.46 0.15
N TYR A 84 8.68 -20.98 1.37
CA TYR A 84 7.42 -21.21 2.12
C TYR A 84 7.13 -20.13 3.17
N GLN A 85 7.89 -19.03 3.14
CA GLN A 85 7.75 -17.93 4.08
C GLN A 85 7.64 -16.63 3.30
N ILE A 86 6.85 -15.69 3.82
CA ILE A 86 6.67 -14.38 3.22
C ILE A 86 7.21 -13.32 4.18
N SER A 87 7.94 -12.33 3.65
CA SER A 87 8.40 -11.22 4.48
C SER A 87 7.22 -10.34 4.89
N THR A 88 7.30 -9.72 6.07
CA THR A 88 6.28 -8.78 6.52
C THR A 88 6.31 -7.52 5.66
N LEU A 89 5.16 -7.16 5.10
CA LEU A 89 4.96 -5.94 4.33
C LEU A 89 3.85 -5.11 5.00
N ASP A 90 3.99 -3.79 5.00
CA ASP A 90 2.95 -2.88 5.51
C ASP A 90 1.62 -3.13 4.76
N PRO A 91 0.46 -3.18 5.45
CA PRO A 91 -0.81 -3.47 4.80
C PRO A 91 -1.17 -2.54 3.64
N HIS A 92 -0.70 -1.29 3.66
CA HIS A 92 -0.95 -0.26 2.65
C HIS A 92 0.28 0.00 1.76
N PHE A 93 1.28 -0.89 1.76
CA PHE A 93 2.54 -0.70 1.04
C PHE A 93 2.37 -0.32 -0.43
N TYR A 94 1.61 -1.10 -1.22
CA TYR A 94 1.42 -0.81 -2.64
C TYR A 94 0.65 0.49 -2.87
N ILE A 95 -0.28 0.84 -1.98
CA ILE A 95 -1.03 2.11 -2.05
C ILE A 95 -0.10 3.29 -1.84
N LYS A 96 0.74 3.23 -0.79
CA LYS A 96 1.73 4.27 -0.49
C LYS A 96 2.74 4.41 -1.63
N LEU A 97 3.25 3.28 -2.14
CA LEU A 97 4.21 3.25 -3.24
C LEU A 97 3.63 3.86 -4.53
N LYS A 98 2.41 3.48 -4.91
CA LYS A 98 1.71 4.06 -6.07
C LYS A 98 1.50 5.56 -5.92
N GLU A 99 1.23 6.05 -4.71
CA GLU A 99 1.06 7.48 -4.47
C GLU A 99 2.40 8.22 -4.61
N SER A 100 3.50 7.69 -4.06
CA SER A 100 4.84 8.28 -4.22
C SER A 100 5.34 8.24 -5.67
N MET A 101 4.98 7.20 -6.43
CA MET A 101 5.40 7.07 -7.83
C MET A 101 4.81 8.16 -8.74
N LYS A 102 3.73 8.85 -8.34
CA LYS A 102 3.11 9.91 -9.15
C LYS A 102 3.96 11.17 -9.29
N GLU A 103 4.92 11.34 -8.39
CA GLU A 103 5.78 12.52 -8.32
C GLU A 103 7.15 12.27 -8.98
N LEU A 104 7.39 11.04 -9.44
CA LEU A 104 8.63 10.66 -10.12
C LEU A 104 8.63 11.12 -11.57
N ASP A 105 9.80 11.45 -12.08
CA ASP A 105 10.01 11.54 -13.52
C ASP A 105 9.93 10.15 -14.17
N ARG A 106 9.91 10.12 -15.50
CA ARG A 106 9.69 8.89 -16.26
C ARG A 106 10.77 7.84 -16.03
N ASP A 107 12.03 8.24 -15.97
CA ASP A 107 13.14 7.29 -15.85
C ASP A 107 13.15 6.64 -14.45
N ASP A 108 12.91 7.46 -13.41
CA ASP A 108 12.77 6.96 -12.04
C ASP A 108 11.49 6.12 -11.87
N TYR A 109 10.39 6.50 -12.51
CA TYR A 109 9.14 5.72 -12.52
C TYR A 109 9.38 4.31 -13.06
N ASP A 110 9.96 4.19 -14.26
CA ASP A 110 10.19 2.90 -14.93
C ASP A 110 11.09 1.99 -14.09
N ARG A 111 12.08 2.58 -13.41
CA ARG A 111 12.99 1.88 -12.50
C ARG A 111 12.26 1.36 -11.26
N VAL A 112 11.47 2.21 -10.61
CA VAL A 112 10.70 1.83 -9.41
C VAL A 112 9.62 0.81 -9.76
N GLU A 113 8.95 0.96 -10.90
CA GLU A 113 7.97 -0.01 -11.40
C GLU A 113 8.61 -1.39 -11.61
N SER A 114 9.79 -1.43 -12.24
CA SER A 114 10.52 -2.69 -12.46
C SER A 114 10.82 -3.43 -11.15
N MET A 115 11.24 -2.68 -10.11
CA MET A 115 11.48 -3.22 -8.77
C MET A 115 10.19 -3.69 -8.07
N MET A 116 9.11 -2.91 -8.19
CA MET A 116 7.80 -3.26 -7.66
C MET A 116 7.29 -4.57 -8.29
N LEU A 117 7.43 -4.71 -9.61
CA LEU A 117 7.03 -5.91 -10.34
C LEU A 117 7.89 -7.12 -9.97
N GLU A 118 9.18 -6.94 -9.70
CA GLU A 118 10.04 -8.00 -9.17
C GLU A 118 9.53 -8.50 -7.81
N LEU A 119 9.27 -7.60 -6.86
CA LEU A 119 8.73 -7.93 -5.54
C LEU A 119 7.41 -8.69 -5.66
N PHE A 120 6.50 -8.16 -6.48
CA PHE A 120 5.20 -8.75 -6.74
C PHE A 120 5.33 -10.18 -7.29
N ARG A 121 6.22 -10.42 -8.27
CA ARG A 121 6.41 -11.76 -8.86
C ARG A 121 6.88 -12.77 -7.82
N MET A 122 7.83 -12.38 -6.97
CA MET A 122 8.34 -13.24 -5.89
C MET A 122 7.23 -13.58 -4.90
N ARG A 123 6.54 -12.56 -4.39
CA ARG A 123 5.47 -12.73 -3.39
C ARG A 123 4.29 -13.51 -3.94
N ARG A 124 3.85 -13.24 -5.17
CA ARG A 124 2.76 -13.96 -5.85
C ARG A 124 3.01 -15.46 -5.88
N GLY A 125 4.23 -15.90 -6.23
CA GLY A 125 4.57 -17.32 -6.26
C GLY A 125 4.40 -17.99 -4.90
N LYS A 126 4.85 -17.33 -3.83
CA LYS A 126 4.73 -17.83 -2.45
C LYS A 126 3.28 -17.82 -1.95
N LEU A 127 2.54 -16.75 -2.24
CA LEU A 127 1.13 -16.63 -1.87
C LEU A 127 0.27 -17.73 -2.49
N VAL A 128 0.49 -18.06 -3.76
CA VAL A 128 -0.22 -19.17 -4.44
C VAL A 128 0.01 -20.49 -3.70
N LYS A 129 1.27 -20.83 -3.39
CA LYS A 129 1.61 -22.07 -2.67
C LYS A 129 0.98 -22.12 -1.28
N LEU A 130 1.05 -21.02 -0.55
CA LEU A 130 0.49 -20.92 0.80
C LEU A 130 -1.03 -20.98 0.80
N ALA A 131 -1.69 -20.33 -0.16
CA ALA A 131 -3.15 -20.29 -0.27
C ALA A 131 -3.74 -21.64 -0.67
N ASP A 132 -3.00 -22.47 -1.39
CA ASP A 132 -3.45 -23.81 -1.73
C ASP A 132 -3.44 -24.77 -0.52
N SER A 133 -2.55 -24.51 0.45
CA SER A 133 -2.31 -25.42 1.57
C SER A 133 -3.02 -25.05 2.87
N ILE A 134 -3.15 -23.76 3.19
CA ILE A 134 -3.54 -23.29 4.54
C ILE A 134 -4.59 -22.18 4.42
N LYS A 135 -5.57 -22.16 5.35
CA LYS A 135 -6.51 -21.03 5.47
C LYS A 135 -5.77 -19.80 5.97
N LEU A 136 -6.14 -18.62 5.48
CA LEU A 136 -5.57 -17.36 5.93
C LEU A 136 -5.63 -17.22 7.48
N THR A 137 -4.46 -17.20 8.11
CA THR A 137 -4.30 -17.03 9.56
C THR A 137 -4.11 -15.56 9.92
N SER A 138 -4.36 -15.17 11.16
CA SER A 138 -4.12 -13.80 11.63
C SER A 138 -2.65 -13.37 11.51
N ASP A 139 -1.71 -14.30 11.73
CA ASP A 139 -0.27 -14.05 11.54
C ASP A 139 0.07 -13.72 10.08
N LEU A 140 -0.49 -14.50 9.13
CA LEU A 140 -0.26 -14.25 7.70
C LEU A 140 -0.97 -12.97 7.22
N TYR A 141 -2.20 -12.73 7.71
CA TYR A 141 -2.98 -11.53 7.39
C TYR A 141 -2.19 -10.24 7.68
N ASN A 142 -1.45 -10.22 8.80
CA ASN A 142 -0.64 -9.07 9.23
C ASN A 142 0.70 -8.93 8.48
N LYS A 143 1.08 -9.90 7.65
CA LYS A 143 2.34 -9.90 6.87
C LYS A 143 2.15 -9.49 5.42
N ILE A 144 0.90 -9.40 4.95
CA ILE A 144 0.57 -9.19 3.55
C ILE A 144 -0.30 -7.95 3.38
N THR A 145 -0.24 -7.38 2.18
CA THR A 145 -0.97 -6.15 1.84
C THR A 145 -2.47 -6.40 1.72
N VAL A 146 -3.26 -5.32 1.71
CA VAL A 146 -4.72 -5.42 1.48
C VAL A 146 -5.04 -6.07 0.14
N GLU A 147 -4.26 -5.81 -0.91
CA GLU A 147 -4.40 -6.42 -2.23
C GLU A 147 -4.06 -7.92 -2.19
N GLU A 148 -2.96 -8.28 -1.53
CA GLU A 148 -2.52 -9.67 -1.39
C GLU A 148 -3.48 -10.51 -0.55
N ASN A 149 -4.13 -9.92 0.46
CA ASN A 149 -5.17 -10.60 1.25
C ASN A 149 -6.35 -11.05 0.37
N ILE A 150 -6.81 -10.21 -0.55
CA ILE A 150 -7.90 -10.55 -1.48
C ILE A 150 -7.45 -11.63 -2.46
N PHE A 151 -6.23 -11.50 -2.99
CA PHE A 151 -5.64 -12.49 -3.88
C PHE A 151 -5.52 -13.86 -3.22
N TYR A 152 -4.98 -13.89 -2.01
CA TYR A 152 -4.82 -15.11 -1.22
C TYR A 152 -6.17 -15.79 -0.96
N LYS A 153 -7.16 -15.03 -0.48
CA LYS A 153 -8.50 -15.56 -0.18
C LYS A 153 -9.17 -16.14 -1.43
N THR A 154 -9.04 -15.45 -2.57
CA THR A 154 -9.60 -15.92 -3.85
C THR A 154 -9.03 -17.28 -4.25
N ILE A 155 -7.71 -17.47 -4.09
CA ILE A 155 -7.07 -18.77 -4.40
C ILE A 155 -7.56 -19.84 -3.43
N TYR A 156 -7.53 -19.58 -2.13
CA TYR A 156 -7.96 -20.54 -1.12
C TYR A 156 -9.41 -20.99 -1.32
N ASP A 157 -10.33 -20.03 -1.54
CA ASP A 157 -11.76 -20.31 -1.73
C ASP A 157 -11.97 -21.14 -3.01
N ASN A 158 -11.28 -20.81 -4.10
CA ASN A 158 -11.35 -21.58 -5.36
C ASN A 158 -10.75 -22.99 -5.21
N SER A 159 -9.61 -23.15 -4.52
CA SER A 159 -9.00 -24.46 -4.25
C SER A 159 -9.95 -25.33 -3.42
N LYS A 160 -10.64 -24.74 -2.43
CA LYS A 160 -11.64 -25.45 -1.61
C LYS A 160 -12.89 -25.83 -2.40
N GLU A 161 -13.39 -24.94 -3.24
CA GLU A 161 -14.51 -25.26 -4.12
C GLU A 161 -14.17 -26.44 -5.05
N PHE A 162 -12.97 -26.42 -5.63
CA PHE A 162 -12.49 -27.51 -6.47
C PHE A 162 -12.35 -28.82 -5.69
N GLU A 163 -11.73 -28.80 -4.50
CA GLU A 163 -11.60 -29.96 -3.63
C GLU A 163 -12.96 -30.59 -3.28
N ASN A 164 -13.95 -29.76 -2.93
CA ASN A 164 -15.30 -30.23 -2.62
C ASN A 164 -15.98 -30.88 -3.82
N LYS A 165 -15.84 -30.30 -5.02
CA LYS A 165 -16.35 -30.88 -6.27
C LYS A 165 -15.75 -32.26 -6.57
N ILE A 166 -14.48 -32.49 -6.23
CA ILE A 166 -13.81 -33.78 -6.42
C ILE A 166 -14.25 -34.82 -5.38
N ARG A 167 -14.46 -34.39 -4.12
CA ARG A 167 -14.91 -35.27 -3.04
C ARG A 167 -16.35 -35.77 -3.22
N GLY A 168 -17.17 -35.04 -3.99
CA GLY A 168 -18.62 -35.26 -4.07
C GLY A 168 -19.33 -34.74 -2.83
N ASP A 169 -20.63 -34.46 -2.94
CA ASP A 169 -21.45 -34.19 -1.75
C ASP A 169 -21.48 -35.48 -0.90
N VAL A 170 -21.20 -35.34 0.40
CA VAL A 170 -21.14 -36.48 1.34
C VAL A 170 -22.55 -37.03 1.67
N ASP A 171 -23.60 -36.51 1.01
CA ASP A 171 -25.01 -36.85 1.24
C ASP A 171 -25.74 -37.33 -0.03
N GLU A 172 -25.27 -38.43 -0.65
CA GLU A 172 -26.09 -39.34 -1.47
C GLU A 172 -26.02 -40.79 -0.97
#